data_AF-A0AAJ5NG39-F1
#
_entry.id   AF-A0AAJ5NG39-F1
#
_cell.length_a   1.000
_cell.length_b   1.000
_cell.length_c   1.000
_cell.angle_alpha   90.00
_cell.angle_beta   90.00
_cell.angle_gamma   90.00
#
_symmetry.space_group_name_H-M   'P 1'
#
loop_
_entity.id
_entity.type
_entity.pdbx_description
1 polymer ?
#
loop_
_entity_poly.entity_id
_entity_poly.type
_entity_poly.pdbx_seq_one_letter_code
_entity_poly.pdbx_strand_id
1 'polypeptide(L)'
;MKILGVTLRRPTVTDVTVMMAVATFLLVAVLLVAGLVGYRPGTYTKAVFLASLAWGVLSNLIGIRVVEGWRHMLLNATGCAAINLVAVGIATVVAH
;
A
#
# COMPACT_ATOMS: atom_id res chain seq x y z
N MET A 1 -2.15 6.66 -18.97
CA MET A 1 -3.08 7.64 -18.36
C MET A 1 -2.26 8.83 -17.86
N LYS A 2 -2.80 10.05 -17.81
CA LYS A 2 -2.09 11.20 -17.22
C LYS A 2 -2.88 11.73 -16.02
N ILE A 3 -2.26 11.80 -14.85
CA ILE A 3 -2.86 12.38 -13.64
C ILE A 3 -1.89 13.42 -13.10
N LEU A 4 -2.35 14.65 -12.87
CA LEU A 4 -1.50 15.78 -12.45
C LEU A 4 -0.25 15.97 -13.34
N GLY A 5 -0.34 15.65 -14.63
CA GLY A 5 0.78 15.72 -15.57
C GLY A 5 1.78 14.56 -15.48
N VAL A 6 1.60 13.60 -14.55
CA VAL A 6 2.38 12.37 -14.45
C VAL A 6 1.80 11.31 -15.38
N THR A 7 2.65 10.71 -16.21
CA THR A 7 2.24 9.63 -17.12
C THR A 7 2.28 8.30 -16.38
N LEU A 8 1.10 7.72 -16.16
CA LEU A 8 0.91 6.45 -15.48
C LEU A 8 0.68 5.32 -16.48
N ARG A 9 1.26 4.16 -16.18
CA ARG A 9 0.99 2.90 -16.87
C ARG A 9 -0.28 2.27 -16.30
N ARG A 10 -1.07 1.62 -17.17
CA ARG A 10 -2.22 0.81 -16.73
C ARG A 10 -1.69 -0.47 -16.05
N PRO A 11 -2.08 -0.76 -14.80
CA PRO A 11 -1.69 -2.00 -14.15
C PRO A 11 -2.31 -3.19 -14.87
N THR A 12 -1.52 -4.25 -15.02
CA THR A 12 -1.94 -5.55 -15.54
C THR A 12 -2.38 -6.46 -14.39
N VAL A 13 -3.04 -7.57 -14.71
CA VAL A 13 -3.40 -8.59 -13.70
C VAL A 13 -2.15 -9.10 -12.98
N THR A 14 -1.06 -9.32 -13.71
CA THR A 14 0.23 -9.73 -13.13
C THR A 14 0.76 -8.69 -12.15
N ASP A 15 0.66 -7.39 -12.47
CA ASP A 15 1.11 -6.32 -11.57
C ASP A 15 0.32 -6.35 -10.24
N VAL A 16 -1.00 -6.60 -10.31
CA VAL A 16 -1.86 -6.71 -9.12
C VAL A 16 -1.51 -7.95 -8.29
N THR A 17 -1.28 -9.09 -8.93
CA THR A 17 -0.88 -10.32 -8.23
C THR A 17 0.48 -10.15 -7.55
N VAL A 18 1.47 -9.57 -8.24
CA VAL A 18 2.79 -9.29 -7.69
C VAL A 18 2.68 -8.31 -6.53
N MET A 19 1.89 -7.23 -6.68
CA MET A 19 1.61 -6.28 -5.61
C MET A 19 1.10 -6.98 -4.34
N MET A 20 0.07 -7.82 -4.47
CA MET A 20 -0.51 -8.53 -3.32
C MET A 20 0.48 -9.52 -2.70
N ALA A 21 1.21 -10.28 -3.51
CA ALA A 21 2.19 -11.25 -3.03
C ALA A 21 3.32 -10.56 -2.24
N VAL A 22 3.90 -9.49 -2.81
CA VAL A 22 4.97 -8.73 -2.17
C VAL A 22 4.48 -8.04 -0.91
N ALA A 23 3.32 -7.38 -0.95
CA ALA A 23 2.76 -6.70 0.22
C ALA A 23 2.47 -7.68 1.37
N THR A 24 1.95 -8.86 1.06
CA THR A 24 1.68 -9.91 2.05
C THR A 24 2.98 -10.44 2.64
N PHE A 25 3.98 -10.73 1.81
CA PHE A 25 5.30 -11.17 2.28
C PHE A 25 5.94 -10.15 3.22
N LEU A 26 5.91 -8.86 2.84
CA LEU A 26 6.43 -7.77 3.68
C LEU A 26 5.65 -7.63 4.99
N LEU A 27 4.32 -7.76 4.96
CA LEU A 27 3.51 -7.74 6.18
C LEU A 27 3.91 -8.89 7.12
N VAL A 28 4.06 -10.11 6.60
CA VAL A 28 4.49 -11.27 7.40
C VAL A 28 5.87 -11.02 8.00
N ALA A 29 6.82 -10.50 7.23
CA ALA A 29 8.14 -10.15 7.73
C ALA A 29 8.08 -9.12 8.87
N VAL A 30 7.28 -8.05 8.73
CA VAL A 30 7.08 -7.05 9.78
C VAL A 30 6.44 -7.65 11.02
N LEU A 31 5.45 -8.54 10.86
CA LEU A 31 4.78 -9.22 11.97
C LEU A 31 5.71 -10.17 12.72
N LEU A 32 6.61 -10.86 12.01
CA LEU A 32 7.65 -11.67 12.63
C LEU A 32 8.58 -10.81 13.48
N VAL A 33 9.09 -9.71 12.94
CA VAL A 33 9.97 -8.77 13.67
C VAL A 33 9.25 -8.17 14.88
N ALA A 34 8.00 -7.75 14.74
CA ALA A 34 7.18 -7.26 15.84
C ALA A 34 7.00 -8.33 16.94
N GLY A 35 6.77 -9.58 16.54
CA GLY A 35 6.66 -10.71 17.46
C GLY A 35 7.94 -10.96 18.26
N LEU A 36 9.12 -10.81 17.64
CA LEU A 36 10.41 -10.96 18.32
C LEU A 36 10.63 -9.93 19.43
N VAL A 37 10.03 -8.75 19.33
CA VAL A 37 10.08 -7.70 20.36
C VAL A 37 8.85 -7.68 21.27
N GLY A 38 7.99 -8.71 21.21
CA GLY A 38 6.79 -8.84 22.03
C GLY A 38 5.62 -7.95 21.62
N TYR A 39 5.72 -7.23 20.50
CA TYR A 39 4.65 -6.37 19.99
C TYR A 39 3.67 -7.16 19.11
N ARG A 40 2.36 -7.06 19.40
CA ARG A 40 1.30 -7.70 18.62
C ARG A 40 0.39 -6.63 18.01
N PRO A 41 0.58 -6.27 16.72
CA PRO A 41 -0.24 -5.26 16.08
C PRO A 41 -1.72 -5.66 16.05
N GLY A 42 -2.60 -4.70 16.32
CA GLY A 42 -4.05 -4.87 16.19
C GLY A 42 -4.49 -5.01 14.73
N THR A 43 -5.74 -5.42 14.51
CA THR A 43 -6.33 -5.63 13.17
C THR A 43 -6.24 -4.39 12.29
N TYR A 44 -6.59 -3.21 12.82
CA TYR A 44 -6.50 -1.95 12.09
C TYR A 44 -5.07 -1.63 11.65
N THR A 45 -4.09 -1.83 12.55
CA THR A 45 -2.67 -1.64 12.23
C THR A 45 -2.25 -2.56 11.10
N LYS A 46 -2.59 -3.85 11.17
CA LYS A 46 -2.28 -4.83 10.11
C LYS A 46 -2.89 -4.44 8.77
N ALA A 47 -4.15 -4.01 8.77
CA ALA A 47 -4.86 -3.59 7.56
C ALA A 47 -4.20 -2.36 6.91
N VAL A 48 -3.90 -1.32 7.69
CA VAL A 48 -3.22 -0.11 7.22
C VAL A 48 -1.82 -0.42 6.70
N PHE A 49 -1.06 -1.27 7.41
CA PHE A 49 0.27 -1.70 6.96
C PHE A 49 0.19 -2.43 5.63
N LEU A 50 -0.73 -3.40 5.49
CA LEU A 50 -0.91 -4.14 4.24
C LEU A 50 -1.26 -3.21 3.08
N ALA A 51 -2.21 -2.30 3.29
CA ALA A 51 -2.67 -1.35 2.28
C ALA A 51 -1.55 -0.38 1.86
N SER A 52 -0.79 0.13 2.83
CA SER A 52 0.36 1.01 2.58
C SER A 52 1.47 0.30 1.80
N LEU A 53 1.77 -0.96 2.15
CA LEU A 53 2.76 -1.78 1.43
C LEU A 53 2.29 -2.09 0.01
N ALA A 54 1.03 -2.49 -0.16
CA ALA A 54 0.43 -2.76 -1.46
C ALA A 54 0.46 -1.51 -2.35
N TRP A 55 0.08 -0.35 -1.81
CA TRP A 55 0.16 0.91 -2.56
C TRP A 55 1.60 1.32 -2.87
N GLY A 56 2.54 1.11 -1.96
CA GLY A 56 3.96 1.33 -2.21
C GLY A 56 4.50 0.50 -3.37
N VAL A 57 4.09 -0.76 -3.49
CA VAL A 57 4.46 -1.62 -4.63
C VAL A 57 3.75 -1.16 -5.90
N LEU A 58 2.44 -0.94 -5.84
CA LEU A 58 1.64 -0.57 -7.01
C LEU A 58 2.05 0.77 -7.60
N SER A 59 2.27 1.78 -6.75
CA SER A 59 2.70 3.12 -7.15
C SER A 59 3.97 3.06 -7.99
N ASN A 60 4.95 2.26 -7.59
CA ASN A 60 6.15 2.00 -8.39
C ASN A 60 5.85 1.31 -9.73
N LEU A 61 4.99 0.28 -9.73
CA LEU A 61 4.61 -0.46 -10.95
C LEU A 61 3.86 0.40 -11.98
N ILE A 62 3.05 1.35 -11.53
CA ILE A 62 2.30 2.26 -12.40
C ILE A 62 3.09 3.52 -12.79
N GLY A 63 4.31 3.70 -12.26
CA GLY A 63 5.22 4.79 -12.63
C GLY A 63 5.18 6.02 -11.73
N ILE A 64 4.59 5.93 -10.53
CA ILE A 64 4.69 6.99 -9.51
C ILE A 64 6.03 6.83 -8.79
N ARG A 65 6.94 7.80 -9.01
CA ARG A 65 8.26 7.82 -8.39
C ARG A 65 8.43 9.09 -7.56
N VAL A 66 8.42 8.94 -6.25
CA VAL A 66 8.45 10.05 -5.28
C VAL A 66 9.67 10.96 -5.49
N VAL A 67 10.78 10.39 -5.97
CA VAL A 67 12.03 11.12 -6.28
C VAL A 67 11.97 12.00 -7.52
N GLU A 68 10.99 11.82 -8.41
CA GLU A 68 10.89 12.55 -9.68
C GLU A 68 10.19 13.92 -9.53
N GLY A 69 9.63 14.22 -8.35
CA GLY A 69 9.16 15.56 -8.00
C GLY A 69 7.87 15.60 -7.20
N TRP A 70 7.48 16.82 -6.80
CA TRP A 70 6.37 17.05 -5.87
C TRP A 70 5.03 16.48 -6.36
N ARG A 71 4.79 16.43 -7.68
CA ARG A 71 3.56 15.85 -8.26
C ARG A 71 3.46 14.35 -8.01
N HIS A 72 4.56 13.62 -8.16
CA HIS A 72 4.61 12.19 -7.86
C HIS A 72 4.48 11.95 -6.36
N MET A 73 5.12 12.79 -5.53
CA MET A 73 4.96 12.73 -4.08
C MET A 73 3.51 12.94 -3.65
N LEU A 74 2.83 13.94 -4.22
CA LEU A 74 1.43 14.24 -3.90
C LEU A 74 0.49 13.11 -4.35
N LEU A 75 0.71 12.54 -5.54
CA LEU A 75 -0.04 11.37 -6.00
C LEU A 75 0.19 10.15 -5.10
N ASN A 76 1.43 9.92 -4.69
CA ASN A 76 1.75 8.82 -3.80
C ASN A 76 1.08 8.99 -2.44
N ALA A 77 1.18 10.18 -1.84
CA ALA A 77 0.62 10.47 -0.52
C ALA A 77 -0.91 10.41 -0.52
N THR A 78 -1.56 11.03 -1.50
CA THR A 78 -3.03 11.05 -1.60
C THR A 78 -3.59 9.66 -1.90
N GLY A 79 -2.95 8.89 -2.80
CA GLY A 79 -3.34 7.51 -3.05
C GLY A 79 -3.16 6.60 -1.83
N CYS A 80 -2.08 6.80 -1.07
CA CYS A 80 -1.82 6.06 0.17
C CYS A 80 -2.89 6.38 1.24
N ALA A 81 -3.22 7.66 1.42
CA ALA A 81 -4.29 8.06 2.33
C ALA A 81 -5.64 7.45 1.93
N ALA A 82 -5.98 7.48 0.64
CA ALA A 82 -7.22 6.91 0.13
C ALA A 82 -7.31 5.39 0.37
N ILE A 83 -6.26 4.63 0.07
CA ILE A 83 -6.29 3.17 0.28
C ILE A 83 -6.33 2.81 1.76
N ASN A 84 -5.68 3.60 2.62
CA ASN A 84 -5.70 3.36 4.06
C ASN A 84 -7.09 3.62 4.66
N LEU A 85 -7.81 4.63 4.18
CA LEU A 85 -9.22 4.85 4.56
C LEU A 85 -10.10 3.65 4.18
N VAL A 86 -9.91 3.10 2.98
CA VAL A 86 -10.62 1.88 2.54
C VAL A 86 -10.25 0.69 3.42
N ALA A 87 -8.97 0.50 3.72
CA ALA A 87 -8.50 -0.59 4.56
C ALA A 87 -9.07 -0.54 5.98
N VAL A 88 -9.15 0.66 6.58
CA VAL A 88 -9.81 0.87 7.88
C VAL A 88 -11.29 0.54 7.77
N GLY A 89 -11.99 1.01 6.73
CA GLY A 89 -13.40 0.68 6.50
C GLY A 89 -13.64 -0.82 6.41
N ILE A 90 -12.82 -1.55 5.65
CA ILE A 90 -12.90 -3.03 5.59
C ILE A 90 -12.64 -3.65 6.96
N ALA A 91 -11.60 -3.20 7.66
CA ALA A 91 -11.27 -3.72 8.99
C ALA A 91 -12.38 -3.47 10.02
N THR A 92 -13.10 -2.35 9.93
CA THR A 92 -14.25 -2.08 10.81
C THR A 92 -15.37 -3.09 10.57
N VAL A 93 -15.67 -3.43 9.32
CA VAL A 93 -16.73 -4.40 8.98
C VAL A 93 -16.35 -5.82 9.41
N VAL A 94 -15.07 -6.19 9.28
CA VAL A 94 -14.58 -7.55 9.63
C VAL A 94 -14.42 -7.74 11.15
N ALA A 95 -14.27 -6.66 11.91
CA ALA A 95 -14.13 -6.72 13.37
C ALA A 95 -15.48 -6.82 14.12
N HIS A 96 -16.60 -6.73 13.41
CA HIS A 96 -17.96 -6.93 13.91
C HIS A 96 -18.53 -8.26 13.46
#